data_AF-A0A958DLI1-F1
#
_entry.id   AF-A0A958DLI1-F1
#
_cell.length_a   1.000
_cell.length_b   1.000
_cell.length_c   1.000
_cell.angle_alpha   90.00
_cell.angle_beta   90.00
_cell.angle_gamma   90.00
#
_symmetry.space_group_name_H-M   'P 1'
#
loop_
_entity.id
_entity.type
_entity.pdbx_description
1 polymer ?
#
loop_
_entity_poly.entity_id
_entity_poly.type
_entity_poly.pdbx_seq_one_letter_code
_entity_poly.pdbx_strand_id
1 'polypeptide(L)'
;MFAFGPINSRRLGQSLGINNIPPKHCSYACTYCQVGHTDRMKITRQPFFEPEAIVTDVAQRIEQILHQGGTIDFLSFVPDGEPTLDL
;
A
#
# COMPACT_ATOMS: atom_id res chain seq x y z
N MET A 1 -7.98 1.55 5.88
CA MET A 1 -7.61 2.55 4.86
C MET A 1 -6.49 1.92 4.06
N PHE A 2 -6.73 1.72 2.77
CA PHE A 2 -5.80 1.07 1.85
C PHE A 2 -4.91 2.11 1.17
N ALA A 3 -5.44 3.31 0.91
CA ALA A 3 -4.70 4.44 0.37
C ALA A 3 -4.09 5.31 1.47
N PHE A 4 -2.88 5.83 1.26
CA PHE A 4 -2.22 6.77 2.17
C PHE A 4 -1.35 7.77 1.42
N GLY A 5 -1.13 8.95 2.02
CA GLY A 5 -0.46 10.07 1.36
C GLY A 5 -1.45 11.16 0.89
N PRO A 6 -1.08 12.02 -0.08
CA PRO A 6 0.07 11.88 -0.97
C PRO A 6 1.39 12.20 -0.27
N ILE A 7 2.44 11.49 -0.66
CA ILE A 7 3.80 11.68 -0.17
C ILE A 7 4.58 12.43 -1.26
N ASN A 8 5.27 13.50 -0.87
CA ASN A 8 6.18 14.20 -1.77
C ASN A 8 7.45 13.36 -1.98
N SER A 9 7.43 12.53 -3.01
CA SER A 9 8.54 11.68 -3.42
C SER A 9 9.57 12.50 -4.20
N ARG A 10 10.82 12.45 -3.75
CA ARG A 10 11.94 13.05 -4.49
C ARG A 10 12.10 12.52 -5.92
N ARG A 11 11.61 11.30 -6.20
CA ARG A 11 11.75 10.63 -7.50
C ARG A 11 10.47 10.70 -8.35
N LEU A 12 9.31 10.67 -7.71
CA LEU A 12 8.01 10.49 -8.37
C LEU A 12 7.09 11.71 -8.21
N GLY A 13 7.51 12.80 -7.56
CA GLY A 13 6.59 13.90 -7.26
C GLY A 13 5.55 13.49 -6.23
N GLN A 14 4.30 13.95 -6.37
CA GLN A 14 3.21 13.61 -5.46
C GLN A 14 2.73 12.18 -5.71
N SER A 15 3.07 11.25 -4.81
CA SER A 15 2.65 9.85 -4.93
C SER A 15 1.67 9.43 -3.85
N LEU A 16 0.58 8.79 -4.26
CA LEU A 16 -0.35 8.12 -3.34
C LEU A 16 0.06 6.66 -3.17
N GLY A 17 0.27 6.23 -1.93
CA GLY A 17 0.57 4.85 -1.58
C GLY A 17 -0.69 4.00 -1.47
N ILE A 18 -0.59 2.74 -1.88
CA ILE A 18 -1.65 1.74 -1.81
C ILE A 18 -1.09 0.52 -1.06
N ASN A 19 -1.81 0.09 -0.02
CA ASN A 19 -1.54 -1.13 0.73
C ASN A 19 -2.62 -2.17 0.42
N ASN A 20 -2.23 -3.22 -0.32
CA ASN A 20 -3.11 -4.32 -0.72
C ASN A 20 -2.98 -5.57 0.17
N ILE A 21 -2.17 -5.53 1.24
CA ILE A 21 -1.94 -6.69 2.10
C ILE A 21 -1.90 -6.28 3.59
N PRO A 22 -2.41 -7.09 4.52
CA PRO A 22 -2.26 -6.81 5.94
C PRO A 22 -0.78 -6.76 6.33
N PRO A 23 -0.44 -5.98 7.37
CA PRO A 23 0.94 -5.85 7.81
C PRO A 23 1.53 -7.22 8.16
N LYS A 24 2.85 -7.35 7.98
CA LYS A 24 3.64 -8.51 8.40
C LYS A 24 3.30 -9.83 7.70
N HIS A 25 2.55 -9.79 6.60
CA HIS A 25 2.42 -10.91 5.69
C HIS A 25 3.59 -10.89 4.71
N CYS A 26 4.69 -11.52 5.09
CA CYS A 26 5.94 -11.51 4.32
C CYS A 26 6.46 -12.93 4.11
N SER A 27 7.14 -13.15 2.99
CA SER A 27 7.91 -14.37 2.73
C SER A 27 9.23 -14.42 3.50
N TYR A 28 9.69 -13.29 4.04
CA TYR A 28 10.93 -13.14 4.80
C TYR A 28 10.72 -12.38 6.12
N ALA A 29 11.67 -12.56 7.05
CA ALA A 29 11.78 -11.82 8.30
C ALA A 29 12.98 -10.86 8.28
N CYS A 30 12.92 -9.82 7.44
CA CYS A 30 14.02 -8.86 7.27
C CYS A 30 14.37 -8.15 8.59
N THR A 31 15.65 -8.20 8.98
CA THR A 31 16.14 -7.60 10.24
C THR A 31 16.03 -6.07 10.27
N TYR A 32 15.92 -5.43 9.10
CA TYR A 32 15.82 -3.98 8.92
C TYR A 32 14.38 -3.51 8.63
N CYS A 33 13.38 -4.37 8.80
CA CYS A 33 12.00 -4.02 8.46
C CYS A 33 11.44 -2.95 9.41
N GLN A 34 11.09 -1.77 8.86
CA GLN A 34 10.49 -0.67 9.61
C GLN A 34 9.12 -0.99 10.22
N VAL A 35 8.41 -1.97 9.65
CA VAL A 35 7.09 -2.44 10.14
C VAL A 35 7.23 -3.34 11.37
N GLY A 36 8.46 -3.80 11.68
CA GLY A 36 8.76 -4.64 12.84
C GLY A 36 9.23 -6.05 12.48
N HIS A 37 9.36 -6.93 13.47
CA HIS A 37 9.81 -8.32 13.26
C HIS A 37 8.70 -9.22 12.72
N THR A 38 9.02 -10.14 11.79
CA THR A 38 8.06 -11.13 11.26
C THR A 38 8.25 -12.46 11.98
N ASP A 39 7.31 -12.88 12.81
CA ASP A 39 7.38 -14.17 13.53
C ASP A 39 6.97 -15.37 12.66
N ARG A 40 6.16 -15.13 11.63
CA ARG A 40 5.58 -16.17 10.77
C ARG A 40 5.66 -15.77 9.30
N MET A 41 6.56 -16.40 8.56
CA MET A 41 6.69 -16.20 7.12
C MET A 41 5.58 -16.94 6.37
N LYS A 42 5.04 -16.31 5.33
CA LYS A 42 4.03 -16.88 4.43
C LYS A 42 4.54 -16.87 3.01
N ILE A 43 4.40 -18.00 2.32
CA ILE A 43 4.78 -18.15 0.91
C ILE A 43 3.59 -18.49 0.01
N THR A 44 2.46 -18.86 0.61
CA THR A 44 1.24 -19.17 -0.12
C THR A 44 0.54 -17.88 -0.50
N ARG A 45 0.29 -17.73 -1.79
CA ARG A 45 -0.51 -16.62 -2.31
C ARG A 45 -1.99 -16.82 -1.96
N GLN A 46 -2.67 -15.76 -1.59
CA GLN A 46 -4.09 -15.78 -1.25
C GLN A 46 -4.69 -14.38 -1.47
N PRO A 47 -6.00 -14.25 -1.74
CA PRO A 47 -6.64 -12.95 -1.73
C PRO A 47 -6.61 -12.40 -0.30
N PHE A 48 -6.19 -11.14 -0.16
CA PHE A 48 -6.17 -10.47 1.15
C PHE A 48 -7.34 -9.53 1.38
N PHE A 49 -7.71 -8.79 0.34
CA PHE A 49 -8.84 -7.88 0.33
C PHE A 49 -9.58 -8.00 -1.00
N GLU A 50 -10.85 -7.64 -1.02
CA GLU A 50 -11.60 -7.51 -2.27
C GLU A 50 -11.04 -6.31 -3.07
N PRO A 51 -10.68 -6.48 -4.36
CA PRO A 51 -10.14 -5.40 -5.19
C PRO A 51 -11.03 -4.16 -5.21
N GLU A 52 -12.36 -4.34 -5.19
CA GLU A 52 -13.34 -3.26 -5.19
C GLU A 52 -13.25 -2.39 -3.94
N ALA A 53 -12.89 -2.98 -2.79
CA ALA A 53 -12.71 -2.23 -1.55
C ALA A 53 -11.49 -1.31 -1.65
N ILE A 54 -10.39 -1.80 -2.26
CA ILE A 54 -9.18 -1.00 -2.50
C ILE A 54 -9.48 0.13 -3.48
N VAL A 55 -10.13 -0.19 -4.62
CA VAL A 55 -10.50 0.80 -5.64
C VAL A 55 -11.37 1.90 -5.04
N THR A 56 -12.37 1.53 -4.24
CA THR A 56 -13.28 2.50 -3.61
C THR A 56 -12.53 3.45 -2.67
N ASP A 57 -11.67 2.92 -1.81
CA ASP A 57 -10.88 3.72 -0.86
C ASP A 57 -9.87 4.63 -1.58
N VAL A 58 -9.22 4.12 -2.62
CA VAL A 58 -8.29 4.91 -3.46
C VAL A 58 -9.03 6.03 -4.20
N ALA A 59 -10.18 5.75 -4.81
CA ALA A 59 -10.98 6.76 -5.51
C ALA A 59 -11.43 7.87 -4.58
N GLN A 60 -11.97 7.52 -3.40
CA GLN A 60 -12.36 8.48 -2.38
C GLN A 60 -11.17 9.34 -1.94
N ARG A 61 -9.99 8.74 -1.78
CA ARG A 61 -8.78 9.50 -1.40
C ARG A 61 -8.32 10.45 -2.49
N ILE A 62 -8.38 10.04 -3.76
CA ILE A 62 -8.06 10.88 -4.91
C ILE A 62 -9.00 12.09 -4.95
N GLU A 63 -10.31 11.87 -4.85
CA GLU A 63 -11.32 12.94 -4.85
C GLU A 63 -11.05 13.98 -3.75
N GLN A 64 -10.76 13.52 -2.52
CA GLN A 64 -10.42 14.40 -1.41
C GLN A 64 -9.19 15.28 -1.70
N ILE A 65 -8.14 14.69 -2.28
CA ILE A 65 -6.89 15.41 -2.57
C ILE A 65 -7.13 16.45 -3.66
N LEU A 66 -7.85 16.09 -4.73
CA LEU A 66 -8.16 17.01 -5.82
C LEU A 66 -9.07 18.15 -5.36
N HIS A 67 -10.06 17.87 -4.52
CA HIS A 67 -10.93 18.90 -3.94
C HIS A 67 -10.16 19.90 -3.06
N GLN A 68 -9.03 19.48 -2.47
CA GLN A 68 -8.14 20.34 -1.68
C GLN A 68 -7.12 21.09 -2.54
N GLY A 69 -7.18 20.98 -3.87
CA GLY A 69 -6.23 21.59 -4.80
C GLY A 69 -4.88 20.88 -4.88
N GLY A 70 -4.77 19.66 -4.33
CA GLY A 70 -3.59 18.82 -4.46
C GLY A 70 -3.50 18.12 -5.82
N THR A 71 -2.33 17.57 -6.14
CA THR A 71 -2.10 16.77 -7.33
C THR A 71 -1.60 15.39 -6.95
N ILE A 72 -1.76 14.43 -7.88
CA ILE A 72 -1.23 13.07 -7.77
C ILE A 72 -0.58 12.74 -9.10
N ASP A 73 0.72 12.50 -9.06
CA ASP A 73 1.53 12.16 -10.22
C ASP A 73 1.60 10.63 -10.39
N PHE A 74 1.62 9.88 -9.27
CA PHE A 74 1.75 8.42 -9.28
C PHE A 74 0.91 7.72 -8.21
N LEU A 75 0.36 6.57 -8.57
CA LEU A 75 -0.17 5.57 -7.64
C LEU A 75 0.88 4.47 -7.45
N SER A 76 1.27 4.20 -6.21
CA SER A 76 2.34 3.25 -5.89
C SER A 76 1.85 2.18 -4.92
N PHE A 77 2.01 0.90 -5.27
CA PHE A 77 1.83 -0.19 -4.30
C PHE A 77 3.01 -0.21 -3.35
N VAL A 78 2.76 0.18 -2.10
CA VAL A 78 3.77 0.25 -1.02
C VAL A 78 3.16 -0.39 0.24
N PRO A 79 2.99 -1.71 0.25
CA PRO A 79 2.37 -2.41 1.36
C PRO A 79 3.27 -2.58 2.59
N ASP A 80 2.63 -2.87 3.72
CA ASP A 80 3.28 -3.27 4.98
C ASP A 80 3.62 -4.78 5.03
N GLY A 81 3.68 -5.42 3.86
CA GLY A 81 3.91 -6.84 3.66
C GLY A 81 4.59 -7.12 2.32
N GLU A 82 4.71 -8.39 1.94
CA GLU A 82 5.21 -8.79 0.62
C GLU A 82 4.07 -8.68 -0.40
N PRO A 83 4.11 -7.70 -1.33
CA PRO A 83 3.01 -7.46 -2.29
C PRO A 83 2.67 -8.68 -3.14
N THR A 84 3.66 -9.50 -3.48
CA THR A 84 3.48 -10.62 -4.41
C THR A 84 2.72 -11.81 -3.82
N LEU A 85 2.39 -11.78 -2.52
CA LEU A 85 1.54 -12.78 -1.88
C LEU A 85 0.05 -12.60 -2.18
N ASP A 86 -0.37 -11.45 -2.72
CA ASP A 86 -1.75 -11.21 -3.10
C ASP A 86 -2.09 -11.86 -4.47
N LEU A 87 -3.37 -12.18 -4.69
CA LEU A 87 -3.86 -12.84 -5.91
C LEU A 87 -4.65 -11.91 -6.82
#